data_AF-A0AA35EGL7-F1
#
_entry.id   AF-A0AA35EGL7-F1
#
_cell.length_a   1.000
_cell.length_b   1.000
_cell.length_c   1.000
_cell.angle_alpha   90.00
_cell.angle_beta   90.00
_cell.angle_gamma   90.00
#
_symmetry.space_group_name_H-M   'P 1'
#
loop_
_entity.id
_entity.type
_entity.pdbx_description
1 polymer ?
#
loop_
_entity_poly.entity_id
_entity_poly.type
_entity_poly.pdbx_seq_one_letter_code
_entity_poly.pdbx_strand_id
1 'polypeptide(L)'
;MDTRQLKQAYAHLVAGKYYKVAKTFVDYDGVTRFEGEVWKFVGSSFLAYESGLSLFFKIKGKVMQVRLQAIPEEQSHITEHLDQYFVEHNPWWQFW
;
A
#
# COMPACT_ATOMS: atom_id res chain seq x y z
N MET A 1 8.60 -0.78 15.09
CA MET A 1 7.95 -1.87 14.35
C MET A 1 9.03 -2.76 13.77
N ASP A 2 9.02 -4.06 14.08
CA ASP A 2 9.96 -5.01 13.47
C ASP A 2 9.43 -5.45 12.09
N THR A 3 10.00 -4.90 11.02
CA THR A 3 9.55 -5.19 9.65
C THR A 3 9.88 -6.62 9.20
N ARG A 4 10.70 -7.36 9.96
CA ARG A 4 11.07 -8.76 9.65
C ARG A 4 9.89 -9.73 9.81
N GLN A 5 8.86 -9.36 10.56
CA GLN A 5 7.66 -10.18 10.76
C GLN A 5 6.57 -9.92 9.72
N LEU A 6 6.75 -8.91 8.85
CA LEU A 6 5.79 -8.59 7.80
C LEU A 6 5.87 -9.58 6.65
N LYS A 7 4.72 -9.88 6.04
CA LYS A 7 4.69 -10.62 4.77
C LYS A 7 5.36 -9.76 3.69
N GLN A 8 6.38 -10.32 3.05
CA GLN A 8 7.21 -9.62 2.06
C GLN A 8 6.52 -9.46 0.69
N ALA A 9 5.42 -10.17 0.47
CA ALA A 9 4.58 -10.03 -0.71
C ALA A 9 3.10 -10.06 -0.35
N TYR A 10 2.30 -9.28 -1.06
CA TYR A 10 0.84 -9.28 -0.96
C TYR A 10 0.24 -8.82 -2.30
N ALA A 11 -0.63 -9.64 -2.90
CA ALA A 11 -1.05 -9.45 -4.29
C ALA A 11 0.18 -9.26 -5.21
N HIS A 12 0.25 -8.17 -5.98
CA HIS A 12 1.41 -7.81 -6.81
C HIS A 12 2.47 -6.98 -6.07
N LEU A 13 2.22 -6.55 -4.84
CA LEU A 13 3.15 -5.75 -4.05
C LEU A 13 4.26 -6.62 -3.49
N VAL A 14 5.50 -6.33 -3.89
CA VAL A 14 6.73 -6.99 -3.43
C VAL A 14 7.61 -6.01 -2.67
N ALA A 15 8.04 -6.41 -1.47
CA ALA A 15 8.86 -5.59 -0.58
C ALA A 15 10.15 -5.14 -1.29
N GLY A 16 10.52 -3.88 -1.08
CA GLY A 16 11.69 -3.28 -1.73
C GLY A 16 11.41 -2.61 -3.08
N LYS A 17 10.29 -2.93 -3.74
CA LYS A 17 9.87 -2.24 -4.96
C LYS A 17 9.16 -0.92 -4.67
N TYR A 18 9.13 -0.05 -5.68
CA TYR A 18 8.45 1.23 -5.64
C TYR A 18 7.13 1.15 -6.38
N TYR A 19 6.12 1.83 -5.85
CA TYR A 19 4.78 1.91 -6.41
C TYR A 19 4.32 3.35 -6.42
N LYS A 20 3.64 3.73 -7.49
CA LYS A 20 2.96 5.02 -7.63
C LYS A 20 1.49 4.84 -7.26
N VAL A 21 0.97 5.77 -6.47
CA VAL A 21 -0.48 5.91 -6.25
C VAL A 21 -1.10 6.36 -7.56
N ALA A 22 -1.88 5.48 -8.19
CA ALA A 22 -2.48 5.72 -9.50
C ALA A 22 -3.88 6.33 -9.42
N LYS A 23 -4.54 6.26 -8.26
CA LYS A 23 -5.84 6.88 -7.98
C LYS A 23 -5.85 7.43 -6.57
N THR A 24 -6.36 8.64 -6.38
CA THR A 24 -6.54 9.22 -5.05
C THR A 24 -7.56 8.41 -4.24
N PHE A 25 -7.26 8.10 -2.98
CA PHE A 25 -8.17 7.38 -2.09
C PHE A 25 -8.00 7.83 -0.64
N VAL A 26 -8.97 7.49 0.21
CA VAL A 26 -8.91 7.70 1.66
C VAL A 26 -8.75 6.34 2.33
N ASP A 27 -7.76 6.20 3.21
CA ASP A 27 -7.57 4.97 3.98
C ASP A 27 -8.48 4.93 5.21
N TYR A 28 -8.47 3.81 5.93
CA TYR A 28 -9.31 3.60 7.11
C TYR A 28 -9.08 4.65 8.22
N ASP A 29 -7.91 5.29 8.25
CA ASP A 29 -7.57 6.32 9.24
C ASP A 29 -8.02 7.72 8.83
N GLY A 30 -8.77 7.82 7.73
CA GLY A 30 -9.21 9.10 7.15
C GLY A 30 -8.09 9.84 6.44
N VAL A 31 -6.94 9.20 6.16
CA VAL A 31 -5.81 9.87 5.50
C VAL A 31 -5.99 9.77 3.99
N THR A 32 -6.08 10.93 3.34
CA THR A 32 -6.07 11.03 1.88
C THR A 32 -4.68 10.71 1.32
N ARG A 33 -4.64 9.76 0.39
CA ARG A 33 -3.48 9.34 -0.38
C ARG A 33 -3.66 9.85 -1.80
N PHE A 34 -2.73 10.69 -2.25
CA PHE A 34 -2.91 11.44 -3.50
C PHE A 34 -2.33 10.68 -4.68
N GLU A 35 -3.04 10.71 -5.80
CA GLU A 35 -2.49 10.28 -7.09
C GLU A 35 -1.17 11.01 -7.37
N GLY A 36 -0.19 10.26 -7.89
CA GLY A 36 1.13 10.81 -8.18
C GLY A 36 2.19 10.44 -7.15
N GLU A 37 1.80 10.15 -5.91
CA GLU A 37 2.75 9.85 -4.85
C GLU A 37 3.50 8.53 -5.13
N VAL A 38 4.82 8.51 -4.86
CA VAL A 38 5.66 7.33 -5.07
C VAL A 38 6.20 6.83 -3.74
N TRP A 39 5.94 5.56 -3.42
CA TRP A 39 6.28 4.94 -2.15
C TRP A 39 7.04 3.65 -2.35
N LYS A 40 7.90 3.29 -1.40
CA LYS A 40 8.58 1.99 -1.39
C LYS A 40 7.80 1.02 -0.51
N PHE A 41 7.35 -0.11 -1.05
CA PHE A 41 6.64 -1.11 -0.25
C PHE A 41 7.60 -1.82 0.72
N VAL A 42 7.15 -2.01 1.96
CA VAL A 42 7.93 -2.63 3.05
C VAL A 42 7.39 -4.01 3.38
N GLY A 43 6.08 -4.20 3.33
CA GLY A 43 5.43 -5.48 3.63
C GLY A 43 3.99 -5.28 4.08
N SER A 44 3.33 -6.37 4.46
CA SER A 44 1.93 -6.34 4.91
C SER A 44 1.67 -7.22 6.14
N SER A 45 0.54 -6.95 6.79
CA SER A 45 -0.12 -7.86 7.73
C SER A 45 -1.63 -7.84 7.48
N PHE A 46 -2.30 -8.97 7.72
CA PHE A 46 -3.75 -9.10 7.55
C PHE A 46 -4.36 -9.73 8.81
N LEU A 47 -5.37 -9.09 9.36
CA LEU A 47 -6.13 -9.53 10.53
C LEU A 47 -7.50 -10.02 10.08
N ALA A 48 -7.65 -11.34 9.93
CA ALA A 48 -8.84 -11.94 9.33
C ALA A 48 -10.14 -11.63 10.09
N TYR A 49 -10.09 -11.58 11.43
CA TYR A 49 -11.28 -11.29 12.25
C TYR A 49 -11.82 -9.87 12.03
N GLU A 50 -10.94 -8.91 11.72
CA GLU A 50 -11.30 -7.50 11.53
C GLU A 50 -11.49 -7.15 10.05
N SER A 51 -11.25 -8.11 9.14
CA SER A 51 -11.03 -7.86 7.72
C SER A 51 -10.00 -6.75 7.48
N GLY A 52 -9.03 -6.61 8.40
CA GLY A 52 -8.09 -5.49 8.44
C GLY A 52 -6.82 -5.78 7.67
N LEU A 53 -6.62 -5.09 6.54
CA LEU A 53 -5.38 -5.11 5.78
C LEU A 53 -4.49 -3.92 6.20
N SER A 54 -3.26 -4.22 6.61
CA SER A 54 -2.24 -3.21 6.86
C SER A 54 -1.13 -3.34 5.82
N LEU A 55 -0.98 -2.31 5.00
CA LEU A 55 0.13 -2.18 4.06
C LEU A 55 1.16 -1.19 4.62
N PHE A 56 2.43 -1.56 4.64
CA PHE A 56 3.51 -0.71 5.14
C PHE A 56 4.34 -0.18 3.99
N PHE A 57 4.53 1.13 3.96
CA PHE A 57 5.29 1.84 2.94
C PHE A 57 6.33 2.76 3.56
N LYS A 58 7.47 2.92 2.90
CA LYS A 58 8.43 3.98 3.21
C LYS A 58 8.09 5.21 2.38
N ILE A 59 7.64 6.26 3.06
CA ILE A 59 7.22 7.54 2.49
C ILE A 59 8.09 8.63 3.13
N LYS A 60 8.79 9.43 2.32
CA LYS A 60 9.69 10.50 2.79
C LYS A 60 10.63 10.05 3.93
N GLY A 61 11.19 8.84 3.80
CA GLY A 61 12.13 8.27 4.78
C GLY A 61 11.50 7.56 5.97
N LYS A 62 10.20 7.73 6.24
CA LYS A 62 9.48 7.13 7.37
C LYS A 62 8.66 5.92 6.93
N VAL A 63 8.57 4.90 7.78
CA VAL A 63 7.63 3.80 7.56
C VAL A 63 6.26 4.25 8.04
N MET A 64 5.28 4.21 7.13
CA MET A 64 3.89 4.57 7.36
C MET A 64 3.01 3.35 7.11
N GLN A 65 1.95 3.25 7.88
CA GLN A 65 0.90 2.25 7.71
C GLN A 65 -0.23 2.86 6.87
N VAL A 66 -0.73 2.08 5.92
CA VAL A 66 -1.97 2.33 5.17
C VAL A 66 -2.91 1.22 5.58
N ARG A 67 -3.95 1.56 6.35
CA ARG A 67 -4.96 0.61 6.82
C ARG A 67 -6.14 0.61 5.87
N LEU A 68 -6.59 -0.57 5.47
CA LEU A 68 -7.75 -0.78 4.62
C LEU A 68 -8.62 -1.84 5.26
N GLN A 69 -9.94 -1.60 5.32
CA GLN A 69 -10.89 -2.58 5.79
C GLN A 69 -11.57 -3.26 4.60
N ALA A 70 -11.37 -4.57 4.47
CA ALA A 70 -11.89 -5.39 3.38
C ALA A 70 -13.35 -5.81 3.64
N ILE A 71 -14.24 -4.81 3.78
CA ILE A 71 -15.69 -4.99 3.81
C ILE A 71 -16.36 -4.05 2.79
N PRO A 72 -17.52 -4.43 2.21
CA PRO A 72 -18.15 -3.69 1.12
C PRO A 72 -18.42 -2.22 1.41
N GLU A 73 -18.79 -1.90 2.65
CA GLU A 73 -19.13 -0.55 3.11
C GLU A 73 -17.90 0.36 3.28
N GLU A 74 -16.69 -0.21 3.25
CA GLU A 74 -15.42 0.47 3.48
C GLU A 74 -14.52 0.37 2.25
N GLN A 75 -13.32 -0.20 2.40
CA GLN A 75 -12.26 -0.19 1.38
C GLN A 75 -12.16 -1.51 0.60
N SER A 76 -13.19 -2.36 0.57
CA SER A 76 -13.14 -3.62 -0.21
C SER A 76 -12.83 -3.36 -1.68
N HIS A 77 -13.44 -2.31 -2.25
CA HIS A 77 -13.20 -1.86 -3.63
C HIS A 77 -11.74 -1.49 -3.92
N ILE A 78 -10.96 -1.13 -2.89
CA ILE A 78 -9.51 -0.90 -2.99
C ILE A 78 -8.76 -2.22 -2.83
N THR A 79 -9.10 -3.02 -1.81
CA THR A 79 -8.38 -4.26 -1.50
C THR A 79 -8.52 -5.33 -2.58
N GLU A 80 -9.63 -5.35 -3.33
CA GLU A 80 -9.89 -6.26 -4.45
C GLU A 80 -9.22 -5.81 -5.76
N HIS A 81 -8.80 -4.54 -5.83
CA HIS A 81 -8.26 -3.90 -7.03
C HIS A 81 -6.96 -3.14 -6.76
N LEU A 82 -6.11 -3.65 -5.86
CA LEU A 82 -4.88 -2.97 -5.44
C LEU A 82 -3.97 -2.57 -6.60
N ASP A 83 -4.00 -3.31 -7.71
CA ASP A 83 -3.27 -3.03 -8.94
C ASP A 83 -3.71 -1.73 -9.63
N GLN A 84 -4.97 -1.30 -9.43
CA GLN A 84 -5.48 -0.04 -9.93
C GLN A 84 -5.10 1.17 -9.07
N TYR A 85 -4.72 0.93 -7.81
CA TYR A 85 -4.33 1.99 -6.86
C TYR A 85 -2.82 2.09 -6.69
N PHE A 86 -2.10 0.97 -6.81
CA PHE A 86 -0.65 0.90 -6.66
C PHE A 86 -0.01 0.27 -7.90
N VAL A 87 0.54 1.11 -8.78
CA VAL A 87 1.20 0.63 -10.00
C VAL A 87 2.70 0.58 -9.77
N GLU A 88 3.36 -0.51 -10.15
CA GLU A 88 4.82 -0.62 -10.05
C GLU A 88 5.48 0.55 -10.78
N HIS A 89 6.37 1.24 -10.07
CA HIS A 89 7.07 2.42 -10.58
C HIS A 89 8.56 2.18 -10.44
N ASN A 90 9.30 2.27 -11.54
CA ASN A 90 10.75 2.26 -11.48
C ASN A 90 11.25 3.72 -11.50
N PRO A 91 11.78 4.23 -10.38
CA PRO A 91 12.24 5.62 -10.28
C PRO A 91 13.47 5.91 -11.16
N TRP A 92 14.10 4.88 -11.73
CA TRP A 92 15.28 5.01 -12.58
C TRP A 92 14.94 5.11 -14.08
N TRP A 93 13.67 5.00 -14.47
CA TRP A 93 13.25 5.13 -15.88
C TRP A 93 13.32 6.56 -16.43
N GLN A 94 13.59 7.57 -15.59
CA GLN A 94 13.76 8.96 -16.06
C GLN A 94 15.20 9.28 -16.52
N PHE A 95 16.12 8.32 -16.46
CA PHE A 95 17.55 8.52 -16.78
C PHE A 95 18.04 7.74 -18.01
N TRP A 96 17.13 7.31 -18.90
CA TRP A 96 17.44 6.66 -20.18
C TRP A 96 16.70 7.33 -21.32
#